data_AF-A0A7U0KY62-F1
#
_entry.id   AF-A0A7U0KY62-F1
#
_cell.length_a   1.000
_cell.length_b   1.000
_cell.length_c   1.000
_cell.angle_alpha   90.00
_cell.angle_beta   90.00
_cell.angle_gamma   90.00
#
_symmetry.space_group_name_H-M   'P 1'
#
loop_
_entity.id
_entity.type
_entity.pdbx_description
1 polymer ?
#
loop_
_entity_poly.entity_id
_entity_poly.type
_entity_poly.pdbx_seq_one_letter_code
_entity_poly.pdbx_strand_id
1 'polypeptide(L)'
;MITTRRMLMLYACLVPVALTGCDLADYFPNVPQPVPVISPGYQVDIDGHPVRISGFDDCPREKDEARHAAAQDEKGCIVLSAERSEVKVRLYQPAGAVTETWRIIREKDARQNDIIRLQRPNGALVR
;
A
#
# COMPACT_ATOMS: atom_id res chain seq x y z
N MET A 1 -12.02 11.63 -72.70
CA MET A 1 -12.49 10.42 -71.99
C MET A 1 -11.45 10.05 -70.96
N ILE A 2 -11.73 10.28 -69.67
CA ILE A 2 -10.81 9.99 -68.55
C ILE A 2 -11.34 8.72 -67.88
N THR A 3 -10.65 7.61 -68.09
CA THR A 3 -10.93 6.29 -67.50
C THR A 3 -9.66 5.79 -66.84
N THR A 4 -9.63 5.80 -65.50
CA THR A 4 -8.79 4.99 -64.58
C THR A 4 -8.89 5.62 -63.19
N ARG A 5 -10.03 5.51 -62.49
CA ARG A 5 -10.26 4.49 -61.46
C ARG A 5 -8.97 3.89 -60.85
N ARG A 6 -8.80 4.17 -59.54
CA ARG A 6 -8.33 3.23 -58.50
C ARG A 6 -6.91 2.68 -58.64
N MET A 7 -5.94 3.40 -58.09
CA MET A 7 -4.59 2.96 -57.65
C MET A 7 -3.80 4.28 -57.56
N LEU A 8 -3.18 4.76 -56.50
CA LEU A 8 -2.65 4.21 -55.27
C LEU A 8 -2.84 5.30 -54.19
N MET A 9 -3.81 5.17 -53.29
CA MET A 9 -3.71 5.80 -51.96
C MET A 9 -3.16 4.71 -51.04
N LEU A 10 -1.86 4.50 -51.12
CA LEU A 10 -1.14 3.46 -50.39
C LEU A 10 -0.48 4.08 -49.15
N TYR A 11 -0.80 3.48 -48.01
CA TYR A 11 -0.08 3.51 -46.74
C TYR A 11 -0.05 4.81 -45.93
N ALA A 12 -1.20 5.19 -45.36
CA ALA A 12 -1.22 6.01 -44.15
C ALA A 12 -2.33 5.59 -43.18
N CYS A 13 -2.61 4.28 -43.10
CA CYS A 13 -3.59 3.75 -42.17
C CYS A 13 -2.98 2.66 -41.30
N LEU A 14 -2.91 2.99 -40.01
CA LEU A 14 -3.31 2.11 -38.93
C LEU A 14 -2.38 0.93 -38.66
N VAL A 15 -1.24 1.24 -38.02
CA VAL A 15 -0.76 0.35 -36.96
C VAL A 15 -1.33 0.90 -35.65
N PRO A 16 -2.50 0.44 -35.16
CA PRO A 16 -2.78 0.58 -33.76
C PRO A 16 -1.78 -0.35 -33.06
N VAL A 17 -0.74 0.24 -32.45
CA VAL A 17 0.02 -0.46 -31.43
C VAL A 17 -0.98 -0.69 -30.30
N ALA A 18 -1.65 -1.83 -30.35
CA ALA A 18 -2.42 -2.33 -29.23
C ALA A 18 -1.39 -2.66 -28.14
N LEU A 19 -1.12 -1.67 -27.28
CA LEU A 19 -0.54 -1.90 -25.96
C LEU A 19 -1.57 -2.70 -25.16
N THR A 20 -1.69 -3.99 -25.46
CA THR A 20 -2.31 -4.94 -24.54
C THR A 20 -1.30 -5.10 -23.41
N GLY A 21 -1.37 -4.20 -22.42
CA GLY A 21 -0.83 -4.49 -21.11
C GLY A 21 -1.65 -5.64 -20.56
N CYS A 22 -1.20 -6.88 -20.80
CA CYS A 22 -1.80 -8.04 -20.18
C CYS A 22 -1.57 -7.89 -18.68
N ASP A 23 -2.65 -7.71 -17.95
CA ASP A 23 -2.66 -7.79 -16.50
C ASP A 23 -2.22 -9.22 -16.12
N LEU A 24 -0.93 -9.39 -15.80
CA LEU A 24 -0.33 -10.67 -15.46
C LEU A 24 -0.76 -11.17 -14.08
N ALA A 25 -1.61 -10.42 -13.35
CA ALA A 25 -2.10 -10.81 -12.03
C ALA A 25 -2.83 -12.17 -12.06
N ASP A 26 -3.53 -12.49 -13.16
CA ASP A 26 -4.25 -13.77 -13.30
C ASP A 26 -3.32 -14.97 -13.54
N TYR A 27 -2.06 -14.75 -13.92
CA TYR A 27 -1.12 -15.85 -14.21
C TYR A 27 -0.51 -16.48 -12.95
N PHE A 28 -0.64 -15.81 -11.80
CA PHE A 28 -0.03 -16.24 -10.53
C PHE A 28 -1.06 -16.34 -9.39
N PRO A 29 -2.07 -17.23 -9.50
CA PRO A 29 -3.18 -17.31 -8.54
C PRO A 29 -2.77 -17.73 -7.12
N ASN A 30 -1.53 -18.21 -6.93
CA ASN A 30 -1.04 -18.77 -5.67
C ASN A 30 0.15 -17.99 -5.07
N VAL A 31 0.42 -16.77 -5.52
CA VAL A 31 1.46 -15.95 -4.89
C VAL A 31 0.94 -15.44 -3.54
N PRO A 32 1.68 -15.67 -2.43
CA PRO A 32 1.30 -15.12 -1.13
C PRO A 32 1.10 -13.60 -1.23
N GLN A 33 -0.07 -13.12 -0.80
CA GLN A 33 -0.33 -11.69 -0.79
C GLN A 33 0.63 -10.99 0.18
N PRO A 34 1.21 -9.83 -0.21
CA PRO A 34 2.09 -9.09 0.66
C PRO A 34 1.32 -8.62 1.90
N VAL A 35 1.94 -8.75 3.07
CA VAL A 35 1.38 -8.24 4.32
C VAL A 35 1.82 -6.79 4.49
N PRO A 36 0.91 -5.82 4.58
CA PRO A 36 1.27 -4.42 4.80
C PRO A 36 1.86 -4.22 6.20
N VAL A 37 2.96 -3.48 6.28
CA VAL A 37 3.68 -3.19 7.53
C VAL A 37 4.02 -1.71 7.60
N ILE A 38 3.78 -1.10 8.75
CA ILE A 38 4.23 0.26 9.06
C ILE A 38 5.50 0.14 9.91
N SER A 39 6.58 0.78 9.46
CA SER A 39 7.86 0.77 10.16
C SER A 39 7.81 1.56 11.48
N PRO A 40 8.63 1.18 12.48
CA PRO A 40 8.76 1.98 13.70
C PRO A 40 9.19 3.41 13.35
N GLY A 41 8.60 4.38 14.04
CA GLY A 41 8.94 5.78 13.86
C GLY A 41 8.23 6.49 12.70
N TYR A 42 7.32 5.81 11.99
CA TYR A 42 6.45 6.44 10.99
C TYR A 42 5.65 7.59 11.60
N GLN A 43 5.33 8.62 10.81
CA GLN A 43 4.55 9.77 11.28
C GLN A 43 3.16 9.76 10.64
N VAL A 44 2.16 10.01 11.48
CA VAL A 44 0.75 10.16 11.06
C VAL A 44 0.21 11.48 11.54
N ASP A 45 -0.83 11.99 10.88
CA ASP A 45 -1.56 13.16 11.36
C ASP A 45 -2.59 12.74 12.41
N ILE A 46 -2.46 13.31 13.60
CA ILE A 46 -3.44 13.18 14.67
C ILE A 46 -3.82 14.57 15.13
N ASP A 47 -5.09 14.91 14.93
CA ASP A 47 -5.66 16.20 15.33
C ASP A 47 -4.89 17.40 14.73
N GLY A 48 -4.35 17.26 13.50
CA GLY A 48 -3.58 18.30 12.80
C GLY A 48 -2.10 18.37 13.20
N HIS A 49 -1.61 17.39 13.97
CA HIS A 49 -0.24 17.33 14.42
C HIS A 49 0.47 16.06 13.92
N PRO A 50 1.71 16.16 13.42
CA PRO A 50 2.49 14.99 13.06
C PRO A 50 2.92 14.25 14.33
N VAL A 51 2.44 13.02 14.50
CA VAL A 51 2.73 12.16 15.65
C VAL A 51 3.51 10.95 15.17
N ARG A 52 4.68 10.73 15.76
CA ARG A 52 5.46 9.51 15.52
C ARG A 52 4.77 8.33 16.19
N ILE A 53 4.72 7.19 15.50
CA ILE A 53 4.13 5.95 15.99
C ILE A 53 5.09 4.76 15.85
N SER A 54 4.95 3.80 16.75
CA SER A 54 5.55 2.47 16.64
C SER A 54 4.57 1.41 17.10
N GLY A 55 4.66 0.21 16.55
CA GLY A 55 3.90 -0.93 17.03
C GLY A 55 4.68 -1.72 18.07
N PHE A 56 4.36 -3.00 18.12
CA PHE A 56 4.98 -3.98 19.03
C PHE A 56 5.31 -5.29 18.32
N ASP A 57 5.02 -5.38 17.02
CA ASP A 57 5.30 -6.56 16.22
C ASP A 57 6.78 -6.62 15.84
N ASP A 58 7.27 -7.83 15.59
CA ASP A 58 8.55 -8.03 14.93
C ASP A 58 8.47 -7.54 13.48
N CYS A 59 9.53 -6.87 13.04
CA CYS A 59 9.61 -6.40 11.66
C CYS A 59 10.00 -7.56 10.73
N PRO A 60 9.41 -7.65 9.51
CA PRO A 60 9.79 -8.68 8.56
C PRO A 60 11.29 -8.60 8.23
N ARG A 61 11.99 -9.73 8.32
CA ARG A 61 13.39 -9.83 7.91
C ARG A 61 13.44 -10.15 6.42
N GLU A 62 14.13 -9.33 5.63
CA GLU A 62 14.47 -9.70 4.25
C GLU A 62 15.36 -10.95 4.24
N LYS A 63 15.08 -11.88 3.32
CA LYS A 63 15.79 -13.16 3.21
C LYS A 63 17.13 -13.08 2.47
N ASP A 64 17.40 -12.01 1.73
CA ASP A 64 18.65 -11.81 0.99
C ASP A 64 19.15 -10.38 1.18
N GLU A 65 20.46 -10.21 1.26
CA GLU A 65 21.17 -9.12 1.92
C GLU A 65 20.95 -7.71 1.30
N ALA A 66 20.55 -6.75 2.14
CA ALA A 66 21.10 -5.39 2.13
C ALA A 66 20.80 -4.69 3.47
N ARG A 67 21.75 -4.74 4.40
CA ARG A 67 21.77 -3.93 5.63
C ARG A 67 21.92 -2.44 5.33
N HIS A 68 20.95 -1.82 4.66
CA HIS A 68 20.96 -0.41 4.29
C HIS A 68 19.66 0.33 4.67
N ALA A 69 19.10 0.03 5.84
CA ALA A 69 18.24 0.97 6.55
C ALA A 69 18.21 0.58 8.03
N ALA A 70 18.83 1.42 8.87
CA ALA A 70 18.76 1.42 10.33
C ALA A 70 18.69 0.05 11.02
N ALA A 71 19.82 -0.43 11.55
CA ALA A 71 19.86 -1.47 12.57
C ALA A 71 19.27 -0.99 13.91
N GLN A 72 18.02 -0.51 13.93
CA GLN A 72 17.34 -0.05 15.13
C GLN A 72 15.97 -0.71 15.26
N ASP A 73 15.96 -1.65 16.21
CA ASP A 73 14.92 -2.57 16.63
C ASP A 73 14.32 -3.45 15.54
N GLU A 74 14.62 -4.76 15.63
CA GLU A 74 13.89 -5.84 14.94
C GLU A 74 12.42 -5.93 15.39
N LYS A 75 11.96 -4.98 16.23
CA LYS A 75 10.68 -4.89 16.91
C LYS A 75 10.11 -3.49 16.76
N GLY A 76 8.80 -3.36 16.91
CA GLY A 76 8.13 -2.07 16.87
C GLY A 76 7.49 -1.73 15.52
N CYS A 77 7.41 -2.71 14.62
CA CYS A 77 6.56 -2.61 13.45
C CYS A 77 5.07 -2.71 13.85
N ILE A 78 4.20 -2.18 13.00
CA ILE A 78 2.76 -2.43 13.05
C ILE A 78 2.42 -3.31 11.85
N VAL A 79 2.15 -4.60 12.10
CA VAL A 79 1.87 -5.57 11.04
C VAL A 79 0.36 -5.72 10.87
N LEU A 80 -0.13 -5.43 9.67
CA LEU A 80 -1.56 -5.33 9.35
C LEU A 80 -2.11 -6.61 8.69
N SER A 81 -1.75 -7.80 9.20
CA SER A 81 -2.14 -9.06 8.55
C SER A 81 -3.66 -9.26 8.51
N ALA A 82 -4.15 -9.95 7.48
CA ALA A 82 -5.57 -10.08 7.16
C ALA A 82 -6.43 -10.59 8.35
N GLU A 83 -5.89 -11.54 9.11
CA GLU A 83 -6.51 -12.17 10.29
C GLU A 83 -6.73 -11.22 11.49
N ARG A 84 -6.12 -10.03 11.48
CA ARG A 84 -6.15 -9.09 12.61
C ARG A 84 -7.19 -7.99 12.35
N SER A 85 -8.00 -7.71 13.37
CA SER A 85 -8.94 -6.60 13.39
C SER A 85 -8.44 -5.39 14.20
N GLU A 86 -7.39 -5.56 15.01
CA GLU A 86 -6.87 -4.53 15.91
C GLU A 86 -5.35 -4.63 16.04
N VAL A 87 -4.71 -3.49 16.34
CA VAL A 87 -3.26 -3.39 16.57
C VAL A 87 -2.96 -2.45 17.73
N LYS A 88 -1.97 -2.80 18.55
CA LYS A 88 -1.45 -1.89 19.58
C LYS A 88 -0.47 -0.93 18.95
N VAL A 89 -0.62 0.35 19.25
CA VAL A 89 0.20 1.43 18.71
C VAL A 89 0.68 2.32 19.85
N ARG A 90 1.97 2.60 19.88
CA ARG A 90 2.58 3.58 20.76
C ARG A 90 2.71 4.91 20.03
N LEU A 91 2.03 5.93 20.53
CA LEU A 91 2.06 7.30 20.05
C LEU A 91 3.09 8.08 20.87
N TYR A 92 4.02 8.76 20.20
CA TYR A 92 5.02 9.60 20.85
C TYR A 92 4.58 11.06 20.81
N GLN A 93 3.95 11.52 21.89
CA GLN A 93 3.46 12.89 22.04
C GLN A 93 4.43 13.72 22.90
N PRO A 94 4.35 15.07 22.84
CA PRO A 94 5.18 15.94 23.68
C PRO A 94 5.00 15.68 25.20
N ALA A 95 3.81 15.27 25.63
CA ALA A 95 3.51 14.96 27.02
C ALA A 95 4.01 13.57 27.47
N GLY A 96 4.48 12.73 26.54
CA GLY A 96 4.93 11.38 26.79
C GLY A 96 4.41 10.37 25.76
N ALA A 97 4.88 9.13 25.88
CA ALA A 97 4.41 8.04 25.03
C ALA A 97 3.10 7.45 25.58
N VAL A 98 2.08 7.35 24.73
CA VAL A 98 0.78 6.74 25.05
C VAL A 98 0.61 5.48 24.21
N THR A 99 0.03 4.43 24.80
CA THR A 99 -0.31 3.21 24.05
C THR A 99 -1.81 3.14 23.82
N GLU A 100 -2.22 2.98 22.57
CA GLU A 100 -3.60 2.82 22.14
C GLU A 100 -3.78 1.47 21.43
N THR A 101 -5.02 0.99 21.35
CA THR A 101 -5.40 -0.14 20.48
C THR A 101 -6.26 0.41 19.37
N TRP A 102 -5.76 0.33 18.13
CA TRP A 102 -6.43 0.85 16.95
C TRP A 102 -7.15 -0.27 16.22
N ARG A 103 -8.35 0.02 15.73
CA ARG A 103 -9.10 -0.89 14.87
C ARG A 103 -8.59 -0.79 13.44
N ILE A 104 -8.45 -1.94 12.80
CA ILE A 104 -8.14 -2.09 11.39
C ILE A 104 -9.46 -2.23 10.62
N ILE A 105 -9.69 -1.31 9.69
CA ILE A 105 -10.85 -1.30 8.81
C ILE A 105 -10.37 -1.68 7.40
N ARG A 106 -10.99 -2.69 6.81
CA ARG A 106 -10.67 -3.20 5.47
C ARG A 106 -11.87 -2.93 4.56
N GLU A 107 -11.66 -2.13 3.54
CA GLU A 107 -12.71 -1.66 2.64
C GLU A 107 -12.22 -1.78 1.19
N LYS A 108 -13.17 -1.63 0.24
CA LYS A 108 -12.88 -1.47 -1.17
C LYS A 108 -13.11 -0.01 -1.55
N ASP A 109 -12.19 0.59 -2.27
CA ASP A 109 -12.41 1.93 -2.84
C ASP A 109 -13.41 1.89 -4.02
N ALA A 110 -13.72 3.07 -4.59
CA ALA A 110 -14.62 3.18 -5.73
C ALA A 110 -14.14 2.40 -6.98
N ARG A 111 -12.85 2.05 -7.04
CA ARG A 111 -12.21 1.30 -8.12
C ARG A 111 -12.00 -0.18 -7.76
N GLN A 112 -12.57 -0.66 -6.65
CA GLN A 112 -12.44 -2.03 -6.13
C GLN A 112 -11.02 -2.41 -5.67
N ASN A 113 -10.17 -1.42 -5.38
CA ASN A 113 -8.87 -1.68 -4.73
C ASN A 113 -9.08 -1.91 -3.24
N ASP A 114 -8.32 -2.84 -2.67
CA ASP A 114 -8.26 -3.03 -1.21
C ASP A 114 -7.62 -1.82 -0.55
N ILE A 115 -8.33 -1.24 0.42
CA ILE A 115 -7.84 -0.16 1.28
C ILE A 115 -7.87 -0.60 2.73
N ILE A 116 -6.83 -0.21 3.48
CA ILE A 116 -6.75 -0.42 4.91
C ILE A 116 -6.76 0.95 5.58
N ARG A 117 -7.65 1.13 6.55
CA ARG A 117 -7.77 2.34 7.36
C ARG A 117 -7.59 1.97 8.82
N LEU A 118 -7.00 2.88 9.58
CA LEU A 118 -6.82 2.72 11.01
C LEU A 118 -7.74 3.69 11.74
N GLN A 119 -8.44 3.19 12.76
CA GLN A 119 -9.34 3.96 13.61
C GLN A 119 -8.85 3.92 15.05
N ARG A 120 -8.71 5.10 15.65
CA ARG A 120 -8.33 5.27 17.05
C ARG A 120 -9.49 4.92 18.00
N PRO A 121 -9.22 4.71 19.31
CA PRO A 121 -10.26 4.42 20.31
C PRO A 121 -11.35 5.50 20.42
N ASN A 122 -11.01 6.75 20.10
CA ASN A 122 -11.96 7.86 20.09
C ASN A 122 -12.86 7.90 18.83
N GLY A 123 -12.74 6.92 17.93
CA GLY A 123 -13.49 6.84 16.67
C GLY A 123 -12.89 7.62 15.50
N ALA A 124 -11.84 8.41 15.71
CA ALA A 124 -11.18 9.17 14.64
C ALA A 124 -10.38 8.25 13.71
N LEU A 125 -10.43 8.54 12.40
CA LEU A 125 -9.58 7.89 11.41
C LEU A 125 -8.19 8.53 11.40
N VAL A 126 -7.17 7.68 11.32
CA VAL A 126 -5.77 8.09 11.17
C VAL A 126 -5.50 8.49 9.72
N ARG A 127 -4.71 9.54 9.51
CA ARG A 127 -4.35 10.06 8.18
C ARG A 127 -2.85 10.18 7.99
#